data_AF-A0A3B0RK09-F1
#
_entry.id   AF-A0A3B0RK09-F1
#
_cell.length_a   1.000
_cell.length_b   1.000
_cell.length_c   1.000
_cell.angle_alpha   90.00
_cell.angle_beta   90.00
_cell.angle_gamma   90.00
#
_symmetry.space_group_name_H-M   'P 1'
#
loop_
_entity.id
_entity.type
_entity.pdbx_description
1 polymer ?
#
loop_
_entity_poly.entity_id
_entity_poly.type
_entity_poly.pdbx_seq_one_letter_code
_entity_poly.pdbx_strand_id
1 'polypeptide(L)'
;MRILAFVAFVVFTAFCIIAAVSNRTDVFFSLHPLPFGWDVPLYMVLFAGIFIGLGAGALVMTIKSIAQARHNRRQAKKIRDLEKQLKEINRPDPVETIK
;
A
#
# COMPACT_ATOMS: atom_id res chain seq x y z
N MET A 1 9.44 10.85 -9.02
CA MET A 1 9.18 9.91 -7.89
C MET A 1 9.50 8.45 -8.23
N ARG A 2 9.13 7.91 -9.40
CA ARG A 2 9.42 6.50 -9.76
C ARG A 2 10.92 6.14 -9.80
N ILE A 3 11.78 7.05 -10.28
CA ILE A 3 13.24 6.81 -10.34
C ILE A 3 13.85 6.77 -8.93
N LEU A 4 13.46 7.69 -8.05
CA LEU A 4 13.94 7.70 -6.67
C LEU A 4 13.54 6.41 -5.92
N ALA A 5 12.28 5.97 -6.12
CA ALA A 5 11.81 4.70 -5.58
C ALA A 5 12.57 3.50 -6.16
N PHE A 6 12.90 3.52 -7.45
CA PHE A 6 13.69 2.48 -8.09
C PHE A 6 15.12 2.43 -7.54
N VAL A 7 15.79 3.57 -7.41
CA VAL A 7 17.13 3.66 -6.81
C VAL A 7 17.12 3.18 -5.37
N ALA A 8 16.15 3.62 -4.56
CA ALA A 8 16.00 3.16 -3.18
C ALA A 8 15.78 1.64 -3.11
N PHE A 9 14.97 1.10 -4.02
CA PHE A 9 14.73 -0.35 -4.11
C PHE A 9 16.00 -1.11 -4.49
N VAL A 10 16.76 -0.65 -5.49
CA VAL A 10 18.02 -1.27 -5.90
C VAL A 10 19.03 -1.27 -4.76
N VAL A 11 19.20 -0.14 -4.06
CA VAL A 11 20.09 -0.05 -2.89
C VAL A 11 19.66 -1.00 -1.78
N PHE A 12 18.37 -1.07 -1.49
CA PHE A 12 17.81 -2.00 -0.52
C PHE A 12 18.06 -3.47 -0.91
N THR A 13 17.82 -3.83 -2.18
CA THR A 13 18.09 -5.18 -2.68
C THR A 13 19.58 -5.52 -2.61
N ALA A 14 20.46 -4.59 -2.98
CA ALA A 14 21.90 -4.80 -2.87
C ALA A 14 22.33 -5.02 -1.41
N PHE A 15 21.82 -4.21 -0.48
CA PHE A 15 22.04 -4.38 0.97
C PHE A 15 21.60 -5.77 1.45
N CYS A 16 20.40 -6.19 1.05
CA CYS A 16 19.87 -7.53 1.32
C CYS A 16 20.80 -8.64 0.81
N ILE A 17 21.30 -8.54 -0.43
CA ILE A 17 22.21 -9.53 -1.01
C ILE A 17 23.54 -9.56 -0.25
N ILE A 18 24.12 -8.40 0.06
CA ILE A 18 25.37 -8.31 0.82
C ILE A 18 25.20 -8.93 2.21
N ALA A 19 24.11 -8.60 2.90
CA ALA A 19 23.79 -9.20 4.19
C ALA A 19 23.65 -10.73 4.08
N ALA A 20 23.02 -11.22 3.00
CA ALA A 20 22.85 -12.65 2.76
C ALA A 20 24.16 -13.40 2.51
N VAL A 21 25.04 -12.81 1.70
CA VAL A 21 26.32 -13.43 1.32
C VAL A 21 27.32 -13.32 2.46
N SER A 22 27.36 -12.20 3.18
CA SER A 22 28.31 -11.94 4.27
C SER A 22 27.93 -12.66 5.57
N ASN A 23 26.64 -12.91 5.81
CA ASN A 23 26.14 -13.52 7.04
C ASN A 23 25.54 -14.91 6.77
N ARG A 24 26.34 -15.78 6.17
CA ARG A 24 26.03 -17.21 5.99
C ARG A 24 26.34 -18.05 7.24
N THR A 25 26.65 -17.41 8.35
CA THR A 25 26.85 -18.10 9.62
C THR A 25 25.53 -18.70 10.07
N ASP A 26 25.54 -20.00 10.35
CA ASP A 26 24.40 -20.71 10.90
C ASP A 26 24.15 -20.22 12.33
N VAL A 27 22.90 -19.90 12.63
CA VAL A 27 22.43 -19.50 13.95
C VAL A 27 21.33 -20.45 14.39
N PHE A 28 21.39 -20.86 15.66
CA PHE A 28 20.35 -21.67 16.25
C PHE A 28 19.13 -20.79 16.53
N PHE A 29 18.12 -20.89 15.68
CA PHE A 29 16.86 -20.17 15.83
C PHE A 29 15.87 -21.06 16.57
N SER A 30 15.56 -20.71 17.83
CA SER A 30 14.60 -21.43 18.66
C SER A 30 13.38 -20.58 18.97
N LEU A 31 12.20 -21.21 18.91
CA LEU A 31 10.93 -20.57 19.20
C LEU A 31 10.49 -20.88 20.64
N HIS A 32 11.14 -20.28 21.63
CA HIS A 32 10.76 -20.50 23.03
C HIS A 32 9.33 -19.99 23.33
N PRO A 33 8.45 -20.75 24.02
CA PRO A 33 8.67 -22.03 24.71
C PRO A 33 8.39 -23.30 23.88
N LEU A 34 8.09 -23.17 22.58
CA LEU A 34 7.87 -24.33 21.72
C LEU A 34 9.20 -25.11 21.54
N PRO A 35 9.18 -26.46 21.52
CA PRO A 35 10.37 -27.29 21.36
C PRO A 35 10.82 -27.39 19.89
N PHE A 36 10.78 -26.27 19.17
CA PHE A 36 11.24 -26.17 17.79
C PHE A 36 12.48 -25.28 17.73
N GLY A 37 13.57 -25.86 17.25
CA GLY A 37 14.83 -25.18 17.00
C GLY A 37 15.42 -25.67 15.68
N TRP A 38 15.89 -24.74 14.86
CA TRP A 38 16.54 -25.05 13.60
C TRP A 38 17.83 -24.25 13.49
N ASP A 39 18.88 -24.91 13.00
CA ASP A 39 20.07 -24.23 12.54
C ASP A 39 19.77 -23.67 11.15
N VAL A 40 19.67 -22.35 11.08
CA VAL A 40 19.40 -21.63 9.84
C VAL A 40 20.42 -20.53 9.66
N PRO A 41 20.83 -20.22 8.42
CA PRO A 41 21.69 -19.07 8.19
C PRO A 41 21.01 -17.78 8.67
N LEU A 42 21.77 -16.89 9.32
CA LEU A 42 21.24 -15.64 9.90
C LEU A 42 20.41 -14.82 8.90
N TYR A 43 20.82 -14.80 7.64
CA TYR A 43 20.11 -14.10 6.59
C TYR A 43 18.66 -14.58 6.40
N MET A 44 18.37 -15.87 6.62
CA MET A 44 17.01 -16.41 6.46
C MET A 44 16.06 -15.78 7.48
N VAL A 45 16.50 -15.67 8.73
CA VAL A 45 15.71 -15.06 9.81
C VAL A 45 15.46 -13.59 9.52
N LEU A 46 16.50 -12.86 9.09
CA LEU A 46 16.41 -11.45 8.73
C LEU A 46 15.44 -11.23 7.57
N PHE A 47 15.53 -12.02 6.51
CA PHE A 47 14.59 -11.95 5.40
C PHE A 47 13.17 -12.31 5.80
N ALA A 48 12.96 -13.38 6.56
CA ALA A 48 11.64 -13.76 7.03
C ALA A 48 10.96 -12.59 7.77
N GLY A 49 11.68 -11.92 8.67
CA GLY A 49 11.17 -10.73 9.37
C GLY A 49 10.82 -9.58 8.43
N ILE A 50 11.70 -9.26 7.48
CA ILE A 50 11.47 -8.20 6.49
C ILE A 50 10.26 -8.52 5.62
N PHE A 51 10.16 -9.75 5.10
CA PHE A 51 9.05 -10.18 4.24
C PHE A 51 7.72 -10.18 4.98
N ILE A 52 7.69 -10.62 6.23
CA ILE A 52 6.49 -10.56 7.07
C ILE A 52 6.07 -9.10 7.29
N GLY A 53 7.01 -8.22 7.65
CA GLY A 53 6.74 -6.80 7.86
C GLY A 53 6.24 -6.08 6.60
N LEU A 54 6.92 -6.26 5.46
CA LEU A 54 6.52 -5.70 4.17
C LEU A 54 5.19 -6.29 3.70
N GLY A 55 5.00 -7.60 3.83
CA GLY A 55 3.77 -8.28 3.45
C GLY A 55 2.57 -7.77 4.24
N ALA A 56 2.70 -7.66 5.56
CA ALA A 56 1.66 -7.10 6.43
C ALA A 56 1.36 -5.64 6.10
N GLY A 57 2.40 -4.82 5.92
CA GLY A 57 2.25 -3.40 5.54
C GLY A 57 1.55 -3.21 4.19
N ALA A 58 1.97 -3.99 3.18
CA ALA A 58 1.37 -3.96 1.85
C ALA A 58 -0.10 -4.44 1.89
N LEU A 59 -0.40 -5.49 2.66
CA LEU A 59 -1.76 -6.00 2.82
C LEU A 59 -2.68 -4.95 3.46
N VAL A 60 -2.23 -4.28 4.53
CA VAL A 60 -3.01 -3.20 5.15
C VAL A 60 -3.21 -2.03 4.18
N MET A 61 -2.18 -1.64 3.44
CA MET A 61 -2.24 -0.53 2.49
C MET A 61 -3.19 -0.83 1.32
N THR A 62 -3.14 -2.04 0.79
CA THR A 62 -4.02 -2.48 -0.31
C THR A 62 -5.49 -2.50 0.13
N ILE A 63 -5.82 -3.02 1.31
CA ILE A 63 -7.18 -2.98 1.86
C ILE A 63 -7.69 -1.53 1.98
N LYS A 64 -6.87 -0.63 2.54
CA LYS A 64 -7.23 0.79 2.65
C LYS A 64 -7.42 1.45 1.29
N SER A 65 -6.56 1.14 0.32
CA SER A 65 -6.66 1.70 -1.03
C SER A 65 -7.97 1.29 -1.75
N ILE A 66 -8.39 0.04 -1.57
CA ILE A 66 -9.65 -0.48 -2.14
C ILE A 66 -10.86 0.19 -1.47
N ALA A 67 -10.82 0.34 -0.15
CA ALA A 67 -11.87 1.05 0.58
C ALA A 67 -11.97 2.51 0.11
N GLN A 68 -10.84 3.21 0.00
CA GLN A 68 -10.79 4.60 -0.44
C GLN A 68 -11.29 4.77 -1.89
N ALA A 69 -10.94 3.85 -2.79
CA ALA A 69 -11.44 3.87 -4.17
C ALA A 69 -12.98 3.76 -4.23
N ARG A 70 -13.59 2.97 -3.34
CA ARG A 70 -15.06 2.87 -3.23
C ARG A 70 -15.69 4.17 -2.70
N HIS A 71 -15.07 4.81 -1.71
CA HIS A 71 -15.53 6.09 -1.18
C HIS A 71 -15.44 7.22 -2.21
N ASN A 72 -14.33 7.31 -2.95
CA ASN A 72 -14.18 8.31 -4.02
C ASN A 72 -15.25 8.17 -5.09
N ARG A 73 -15.60 6.94 -5.50
CA ARG A 73 -16.69 6.72 -6.49
C ARG A 73 -18.05 7.19 -5.98
N ARG A 74 -18.35 7.01 -4.69
CA ARG A 74 -19.62 7.47 -4.08
C ARG A 74 -19.67 8.98 -3.94
N GLN A 75 -18.57 9.61 -3.54
CA GLN A 75 -18.50 11.07 -3.45
C GLN A 75 -18.54 11.74 -4.82
N ALA A 76 -17.87 11.18 -5.83
CA ALA A 76 -17.94 11.69 -7.20
C ALA A 76 -19.38 11.68 -7.76
N LYS A 77 -20.18 10.65 -7.45
CA LYS A 77 -21.60 10.62 -7.83
C LYS A 77 -22.41 11.71 -7.12
N LYS A 78 -22.21 11.90 -5.82
CA LYS A 78 -22.91 12.95 -5.04
C LYS A 78 -22.57 14.35 -5.54
N ILE A 79 -21.29 14.61 -5.83
CA ILE A 79 -20.86 15.90 -6.40
C ILE A 79 -21.57 16.14 -7.74
N ARG A 80 -21.62 15.13 -8.62
CA ARG A 80 -22.29 15.25 -9.93
C ARG A 80 -23.79 15.48 -9.84
N ASP A 81 -24.48 14.87 -8.88
CA ASP A 81 -25.91 15.11 -8.66
C ASP A 81 -26.17 16.50 -8.07
N LEU A 82 -25.34 16.95 -7.13
CA LEU A 82 -25.41 18.31 -6.57
C LEU A 82 -25.13 19.38 -7.65
N GLU A 83 -24.14 19.15 -8.51
CA GLU A 83 -23.86 20.03 -9.67
C GLU A 83 -25.06 20.10 -10.63
N LYS A 84 -25.75 18.98 -10.87
CA LYS A 84 -26.97 18.96 -11.69
C LYS A 84 -28.09 19.78 -11.07
N GLN A 85 -28.35 19.60 -9.77
CA GLN A 85 -29.39 20.36 -9.05
C GLN A 85 -29.08 21.85 -9.04
N LEU A 86 -27.82 22.23 -8.78
CA LEU A 86 -27.39 23.63 -8.88
C LEU A 86 -27.61 24.19 -10.28
N LYS A 87 -27.37 23.40 -11.34
CA LYS A 87 -27.57 23.83 -12.72
C LYS A 87 -29.05 23.96 -13.10
N GLU A 88 -29.93 23.15 -12.51
CA GLU A 88 -31.38 23.29 -12.66
C GLU A 88 -31.92 24.51 -11.92
N ILE A 89 -31.45 24.76 -10.69
CA ILE A 89 -31.85 25.92 -9.88
C ILE A 89 -31.35 27.23 -10.48
N ASN A 90 -30.15 27.23 -11.08
CA ASN A 90 -29.53 28.40 -11.69
C ASN A 90 -29.84 28.52 -13.19
N ARG A 91 -30.79 27.72 -13.70
CA ARG A 91 -31.33 27.90 -15.04
C ARG A 91 -32.20 29.16 -15.00
N PRO A 92 -31.87 30.23 -15.74
CA PRO A 92 -32.73 31.40 -15.80
C PRO A 92 -34.07 30.91 -16.35
N ASP A 93 -35.15 31.20 -15.62
CA ASP A 93 -36.50 30.99 -16.13
C ASP A 93 -36.58 31.59 -17.53
N PRO A 94 -37.10 30.88 -18.55
CA PRO A 94 -37.37 31.49 -19.82
C PRO A 94 -38.41 32.55 -19.54
N VAL A 95 -37.95 33.80 -19.41
CA VAL A 95 -38.78 34.98 -19.26
C VAL A 95 -39.77 34.94 -20.39
N GLU A 96 -41.00 34.60 -20.03
CA GLU A 96 -42.23 35.22 -20.50
C GLU A 96 -42.06 35.85 -21.88
N THR A 97 -42.01 35.02 -22.92
CA THR A 97 -42.19 35.51 -24.29
C THR A 97 -43.69 35.76 -24.47
N ILE A 98 -44.21 36.77 -23.77
CA ILE A 98 -45.48 37.41 -24.08
C ILE A 98 -45.15 38.61 -24.97
N LYS A 99 -45.37 38.44 -26.27
CA LYS A 99 -46.15 39.34 -27.14
C LYS A 99 -46.09 38.87 -28.58
#